data_AF-X1B6C3-F1
#
_entry.id   AF-X1B6C3-F1
#
_cell.length_a   1.000
_cell.length_b   1.000
_cell.length_c   1.000
_cell.angle_alpha   90.00
_cell.angle_beta   90.00
_cell.angle_gamma   90.00
#
_symmetry.space_group_name_H-M   'P 1'
#
loop_
_entity.id
_entity.type
_entity.pdbx_description
1 polymer ?
#
loop_
_entity_poly.entity_id
_entity_poly.type
_entity_poly.pdbx_seq_one_letter_code
_entity_poly.pdbx_strand_id
1 'polypeptide(L)' 'MCNRWYPIIDTIPQMLPDEFRSKEKEIKFLQNNRNLLDEEFLNQDLKPFNF' A
#
# COMPACT_ATOMS: atom_id res chain seq x y z
N MET A 1 8.39 -14.19 -2.36
CA MET A 1 8.19 -13.70 -0.98
C MET A 1 7.02 -12.73 -0.99
N CYS A 2 6.06 -12.88 -0.07
CA CYS A 2 4.80 -12.12 -0.06
C CYS A 2 4.99 -10.76 0.62
N ASN A 3 5.35 -9.73 -0.15
CA ASN A 3 5.57 -8.36 0.33
C ASN A 3 4.28 -7.54 0.28
N ARG A 4 3.26 -8.00 1.01
CA ARG A 4 1.95 -7.33 1.04
C ARG A 4 2.00 -6.17 2.03
N TRP A 5 1.58 -4.99 1.59
CA TRP A 5 1.48 -3.81 2.45
C TRP A 5 0.02 -3.43 2.70
N TYR A 6 -0.21 -2.69 3.76
CA TYR A 6 -1.53 -2.20 4.15
C TYR A 6 -1.43 -0.71 4.50
N PRO A 7 -2.27 0.16 3.91
CA PRO A 7 -2.28 1.56 4.30
C PRO A 7 -2.85 1.70 5.72
N ILE A 8 -2.21 2.55 6.52
CA ILE A 8 -2.73 2.98 7.82
C ILE A 8 -3.41 4.32 7.58
N ILE A 9 -4.73 4.37 7.80
CA ILE A 9 -5.55 5.57 7.61
C ILE A 9 -6.20 5.87 8.96
N ASP A 10 -6.07 7.11 9.43
CA ASP A 10 -6.59 7.55 10.74
C ASP A 10 -6.16 6.63 11.89
N THR A 11 -4.88 6.20 11.87
CA THR A 11 -4.28 5.23 12.83
C THR A 11 -4.82 3.80 12.77
N ILE A 12 -5.75 3.51 11.85
CA ILE A 12 -6.36 2.19 11.68
C ILE A 12 -5.73 1.50 10.45
N PRO A 13 -5.10 0.33 10.61
CA PRO A 13 -4.64 -0.48 9.49
C PRO A 13 -5.80 -1.00 8.64
N GLN A 14 -5.84 -0.63 7.35
CA GLN A 14 -6.88 -1.11 6.43
C GLN A 14 -6.49 -2.47 5.86
N MET A 15 -6.77 -3.53 6.61
CA MET A 15 -6.52 -4.92 6.23
C MET A 15 -7.62 -5.48 5.33
N LEU A 16 -7.80 -4.88 4.16
CA LEU A 16 -8.84 -5.30 3.23
C LEU A 16 -8.47 -6.59 2.46
N PRO A 17 -9.45 -7.48 2.22
CA PRO A 17 -9.30 -8.58 1.27
C PRO A 17 -9.03 -8.06 -0.15
N ASP A 18 -8.36 -8.85 -0.98
CA ASP A 18 -7.94 -8.45 -2.34
C ASP A 18 -9.12 -7.95 -3.19
N GLU A 19 -10.29 -8.55 -3.07
CA GLU A 19 -11.53 -8.18 -3.79
C GLU A 19 -12.00 -6.75 -3.53
N PHE A 20 -11.67 -6.21 -2.35
CA PHE A 20 -12.04 -4.86 -1.95
C PHE A 20 -10.91 -3.84 -2.14
N ARG A 21 -9.73 -4.29 -2.57
CA ARG A 21 -8.60 -3.39 -2.85
C ARG A 21 -8.74 -2.83 -4.25
N SER A 22 -8.70 -1.50 -4.35
CA SER A 22 -8.70 -0.80 -5.63
C SER A 22 -7.30 -0.28 -5.92
N LYS A 23 -6.72 -0.75 -7.03
CA LYS A 23 -5.40 -0.32 -7.52
C LYS A 23 -5.29 1.20 -7.63
N GLU A 24 -6.34 1.86 -8.09
CA GLU A 24 -6.37 3.32 -8.23
C GLU A 24 -6.27 4.02 -6.87
N LYS A 25 -7.04 3.54 -5.88
CA LYS A 25 -6.99 4.10 -4.51
C LYS A 25 -5.63 3.90 -3.89
N GLU A 26 -5.00 2.75 -4.08
CA GLU A 26 -3.68 2.45 -3.54
C GLU A 26 -2.58 3.32 -4.16
N ILE A 27 -2.57 3.47 -5.49
CA ILE A 27 -1.62 4.34 -6.18
C ILE A 27 -1.79 5.78 -5.70
N LYS A 28 -3.03 6.26 -5.60
CA LYS A 28 -3.33 7.62 -5.13
C LYS A 28 -2.91 7.82 -3.68
N PHE A 29 -3.08 6.80 -2.83
CA PHE A 29 -2.62 6.82 -1.45
C PHE A 29 -1.09 6.94 -1.38
N LEU A 30 -0.36 6.13 -2.14
CA LEU A 30 1.10 6.18 -2.20
C LEU A 30 1.60 7.53 -2.72
N GLN A 31 0.96 8.10 -3.74
CA GLN A 31 1.31 9.42 -4.28
C GLN A 31 1.08 10.54 -3.26
N ASN A 32 -0.07 10.53 -2.58
CA ASN A 32 -0.39 11.55 -1.57
C ASN A 32 0.53 11.47 -0.35
N ASN A 33 0.91 10.25 0.05
CA ASN A 33 1.76 10.01 1.22
C ASN A 33 3.24 9.82 0.86
N ARG A 34 3.64 10.08 -0.38
CA ARG A 34 5.01 9.83 -0.87
C ARG A 34 6.08 10.53 -0.02
N ASN A 35 5.75 11.71 0.51
CA ASN A 35 6.65 12.50 1.36
C ASN A 35 6.81 11.93 2.79
N LEU A 36 5.90 11.05 3.20
CA LEU A 36 5.90 10.40 4.53
C LEU A 36 6.46 8.97 4.46
N LEU A 37 6.66 8.44 3.25
CA LEU A 37 7.16 7.09 3.03
C LEU A 37 8.67 7.14 2.83
N ASP A 38 9.38 6.24 3.51
CA ASP A 38 10.82 6.08 3.33
C ASP A 38 11.16 5.60 1.91
N GLU A 39 12.23 6.14 1.33
CA GLU A 39 12.68 5.72 -0.01
C GLU A 39 13.06 4.25 -0.06
N GLU A 40 13.57 3.70 1.05
CA GLU A 40 13.89 2.26 1.15
C GLU A 40 12.63 1.40 0.95
N PHE A 41 11.49 1.80 1.52
CA PHE A 41 10.21 1.11 1.35
C PHE A 41 9.73 1.18 -0.11
N LEU A 42 9.86 2.34 -0.75
CA LEU A 42 9.46 2.52 -2.15
C LEU A 42 10.34 1.72 -3.12
N ASN A 43 11.60 1.48 -2.76
CA ASN A 43 12.54 0.68 -3.54
C ASN A 43 12.38 -0.84 -3.34
N GLN A 44 11.52 -1.28 -2.41
CA GLN A 44 11.21 -2.70 -2.24
C GLN A 44 10.22 -3.20 -3.30
N ASP A 45 10.32 -4.50 -3.61
CA ASP A 45 9.41 -5.18 -4.54
C ASP A 45 8.06 -5.45 -3.86
N LEU A 46 7.27 -4.39 -3.67
CA LEU A 46 5.96 -4.39 -3.00
C LEU A 46 4.91 -5.07 -3.86
N LYS A 47 4.21 -6.05 -3.28
CA LYS A 47 3.16 -6.84 -3.96
C LYS A 47 1.83 -6.70 -3.21
N PRO A 48 1.12 -5.57 -3.35
CA PRO A 48 -0.18 -5.38 -2.71
C PRO A 48 -1.27 -6.31 -3.24
N PHE A 49 -1.20 -6.64 -4.53
CA PHE A 49 -2.13 -7.51 -5.23
C PHE A 49 -1.45 -8.85 -5.51
N ASN A 50 -2.12 -9.95 -5.15
CA ASN A 50 -1.75 -11.26 -5.66
C ASN A 50 -2.20 -11.33 -7.13
N PHE A 51 -1.23 -11.49 -8.03
CA PHE A 51 -1.47 -11.89 -9.42
C PHE A 51 -1.33 -13.41 -9.53
#